data_AF-A0A7X7KZT4-F1
#
_entry.id   AF-A0A7X7KZT4-F1
#
_cell.length_a   1.000
_cell.length_b   1.000
_cell.length_c   1.000
_cell.angle_alpha   90.00
_cell.angle_beta   90.00
_cell.angle_gamma   90.00
#
_symmetry.space_group_name_H-M   'P 1'
#
loop_
_entity.id
_entity.type
_entity.pdbx_description
1 polymer ?
#
loop_
_entity_poly.entity_id
_entity_poly.type
_entity_poly.pdbx_seq_one_letter_code
_entity_poly.pdbx_strand_id
1 'polypeptide(L)' 'PRGDVLRTLFTQQMLGRGFLAGTGFYPTLAHTEEILKRYAAAVEDVFGEIAAILRAGDEPARHLRGPVAHSGFRRLTS' A
#
# COMPACT_ATOMS: atom_id res chain seq x y z
N PRO A 1 -14.21 5.96 -0.90
CA PRO A 1 -13.34 7.07 -0.43
C PRO A 1 -12.25 6.63 0.56
N ARG A 2 -12.59 6.12 1.75
CA ARG A 2 -11.58 5.73 2.76
C ARG A 2 -10.73 4.53 2.33
N GLY A 3 -11.33 3.56 1.65
CA GLY A 3 -10.61 2.39 1.13
C GLY A 3 -9.53 2.74 0.10
N ASP A 4 -9.78 3.71 -0.78
CA ASP A 4 -8.80 4.14 -1.78
C ASP A 4 -7.62 4.87 -1.15
N VAL A 5 -7.86 5.67 -0.12
CA VAL A 5 -6.80 6.33 0.67
C VAL A 5 -5.90 5.29 1.30
N LEU A 6 -6.47 4.31 2.00
CA LEU A 6 -5.69 3.27 2.69
C LEU A 6 -4.93 2.38 1.71
N ARG A 7 -5.56 2.01 0.57
CA ARG A 7 -4.89 1.28 -0.50
C ARG A 7 -3.73 2.08 -1.09
N THR A 8 -3.94 3.37 -1.37
CA THR A 8 -2.89 4.26 -1.91
C THR A 8 -1.73 4.35 -0.93
N LEU A 9 -2.03 4.56 0.36
CA LEU A 9 -1.02 4.65 1.42
C LEU A 9 -0.23 3.34 1.53
N PHE A 10 -0.90 2.19 1.59
CA PHE A 10 -0.25 0.88 1.63
C PHE A 10 0.69 0.68 0.44
N THR A 11 0.21 0.92 -0.79
CA THR A 11 1.03 0.78 -2.00
C THR A 11 2.24 1.72 -1.97
N GLN A 12 2.08 2.97 -1.54
CA GLN A 12 3.20 3.91 -1.43
C GLN A 12 4.23 3.43 -0.40
N GLN A 13 3.80 2.98 0.78
CA GLN A 13 4.70 2.53 1.84
C GLN A 13 5.44 1.24 1.50
N MET A 14 4.77 0.30 0.83
CA MET A 14 5.39 -0.92 0.31
C MET A 14 6.40 -0.61 -0.80
N LEU A 15 6.06 0.32 -1.72
CA LEU A 15 6.98 0.73 -2.77
C LEU A 15 8.24 1.38 -2.20
N GLY A 16 8.11 2.19 -1.13
CA GLY A 16 9.25 2.74 -0.40
C GLY A 16 10.17 1.68 0.25
N ARG A 17 9.66 0.47 0.45
CA ARG A 17 10.41 -0.71 0.96
C ARG A 17 10.91 -1.63 -0.15
N GLY A 18 10.75 -1.23 -1.41
CA GLY A 18 11.20 -2.00 -2.58
C GLY A 18 10.20 -3.05 -3.08
N PHE A 19 8.95 -3.00 -2.63
CA PHE A 19 7.90 -3.94 -3.05
C PHE A 19 6.83 -3.25 -3.89
N LEU A 20 6.68 -3.68 -5.14
CA LEU A 20 5.53 -3.31 -5.96
C LEU A 20 4.30 -4.12 -5.50
N ALA A 21 3.59 -3.59 -4.51
CA ALA A 21 2.47 -4.27 -3.86
C ALA A 21 1.15 -3.50 -4.01
N GLY A 22 0.06 -4.25 -4.12
CA GLY A 22 -1.31 -3.77 -4.05
C GLY A 22 -2.10 -4.53 -2.98
N THR A 23 -3.42 -4.44 -3.03
CA THR A 23 -4.32 -5.18 -2.11
C THR A 23 -4.45 -6.67 -2.46
N GLY A 24 -3.68 -7.16 -3.42
CA GLY A 24 -3.65 -8.55 -3.86
C GLY A 24 -2.22 -9.02 -4.03
N PHE A 25 -2.01 -10.32 -3.87
CA PHE A 25 -0.73 -10.98 -4.04
C PHE A 25 -0.83 -12.00 -5.18
N TYR A 26 0.13 -11.95 -6.12
CA TYR A 26 0.20 -12.84 -7.27
C TYR A 26 1.43 -13.75 -7.13
N PRO A 27 1.27 -14.97 -6.58
CA PRO A 27 2.38 -15.88 -6.38
C PRO A 27 2.93 -16.39 -7.72
N THR A 28 4.23 -16.67 -7.72
CA THR A 28 4.96 -17.28 -8.84
C THR A 28 5.99 -18.27 -8.30
N LEU A 29 6.44 -19.21 -9.14
CA LEU A 29 7.49 -20.17 -8.77
C LEU A 29 8.87 -19.52 -8.56
N ALA A 30 9.03 -18.23 -8.88
CA ALA A 30 10.27 -17.50 -8.66
C ALA A 30 10.44 -16.96 -7.22
N HIS A 31 9.39 -17.04 -6.39
CA HIS A 31 9.49 -16.61 -4.99
C HIS A 31 10.34 -17.58 -4.17
N THR A 32 11.34 -17.04 -3.47
CA THR A 32 12.12 -17.79 -2.48
C THR A 32 11.56 -17.53 -1.08
N GLU A 33 11.87 -18.40 -0.12
CA GLU A 33 11.53 -18.15 1.29
C GLU A 33 12.05 -16.81 1.80
N GLU A 34 13.23 -16.40 1.34
CA GLU A 34 13.83 -15.12 1.73
C GLU A 34 12.97 -13.94 1.25
N ILE A 35 12.54 -13.97 -0.01
CA ILE A 35 11.66 -12.94 -0.57
C ILE A 35 10.33 -12.89 0.21
N LEU A 36 9.76 -14.05 0.54
CA LEU A 36 8.51 -14.13 1.31
C LEU A 36 8.67 -13.57 2.72
N LYS A 37 9.77 -13.89 3.41
CA LYS A 37 10.07 -13.36 4.77
C LYS A 37 10.23 -11.84 4.75
N ARG A 38 10.98 -11.30 3.77
CA ARG A 38 11.16 -9.85 3.62
C ARG A 38 9.85 -9.13 3.28
N TYR A 39 9.03 -9.71 2.40
CA TYR A 39 7.72 -9.16 2.06
C TYR A 39 6.79 -9.17 3.28
N ALA A 40 6.73 -10.27 4.02
CA ALA A 40 5.89 -10.39 5.22
C ALA A 40 6.27 -9.36 6.30
N ALA A 41 7.56 -9.20 6.58
CA ALA A 41 8.05 -8.18 7.52
C ALA A 41 7.67 -6.75 7.07
N ALA A 42 7.86 -6.44 5.79
CA ALA A 42 7.46 -5.14 5.24
C ALA A 42 5.95 -4.89 5.36
N VAL A 43 5.13 -5.91 5.10
CA VAL A 43 3.67 -5.83 5.26
C VAL A 43 3.28 -5.59 6.72
N GLU A 44 3.90 -6.30 7.66
CA GLU A 44 3.66 -6.14 9.10
C GLU A 44 3.98 -4.71 9.56
N ASP A 45 5.14 -4.17 9.17
CA ASP A 45 5.53 -2.80 9.47
C ASP A 45 4.51 -1.78 8.93
N VAL A 46 4.12 -1.91 7.65
CA VAL A 46 3.19 -0.99 7.00
C VAL A 46 1.81 -1.04 7.64
N PHE A 47 1.30 -2.23 7.97
CA PHE A 47 0.04 -2.35 8.70
C PHE A 47 0.14 -1.77 10.11
N GLY A 48 1.28 -1.92 10.79
CA GLY A 48 1.58 -1.28 12.06
C GLY A 48 1.50 0.24 12.00
N GLU A 49 2.14 0.85 10.99
CA GLU A 49 2.09 2.30 10.74
C GLU A 49 0.65 2.79 10.50
N ILE A 50 -0.08 2.12 9.61
CA ILE A 50 -1.47 2.48 9.29
C ILE A 50 -2.35 2.34 10.53
N ALA A 51 -2.18 1.27 11.31
CA ALA A 51 -2.92 1.08 12.55
C ALA A 51 -2.62 2.17 13.59
N ALA A 52 -1.37 2.61 13.70
CA ALA A 52 -0.98 3.70 14.60
C ALA A 52 -1.67 5.02 14.22
N ILE A 53 -1.67 5.38 12.93
CA ILE A 53 -2.37 6.57 12.41
C ILE A 53 -3.86 6.51 12.79
N LEU A 54 -4.51 5.39 12.51
CA LEU A 54 -5.94 5.21 12.77
C LEU A 54 -6.29 5.26 14.27
N ARG A 55 -5.46 4.66 15.13
CA ARG A 55 -5.66 4.68 16.59
C ARG A 55 -5.45 6.06 17.20
N ALA A 56 -4.53 6.85 16.62
CA ALA A 56 -4.32 8.24 17.03
C ALA A 56 -5.47 9.17 16.60
N GLY A 57 -6.43 8.68 15.80
CA GLY A 57 -7.49 9.51 15.22
C GLY A 57 -6.99 10.46 14.14
N ASP A 58 -5.80 10.21 13.58
CA ASP A 58 -5.25 11.01 12.49
C ASP A 58 -5.77 10.55 11.13
N GLU A 59 -5.74 11.46 10.16
CA GLU A 59 -6.29 11.25 8.83
C GLU A 59 -5.24 10.61 7.90
N PRO A 60 -5.45 9.37 7.41
CA PRO A 60 -4.45 8.68 6.57
C PRO A 60 -4.08 9.43 5.29
N ALA A 61 -4.98 10.28 4.78
CA ALA A 61 -4.72 11.10 3.59
C ALA A 61 -3.55 12.08 3.78
N ARG A 62 -3.27 12.51 5.02
CA ARG A 62 -2.16 13.44 5.34
C ARG A 62 -0.78 12.80 5.18
N HIS A 63 -0.72 11.47 5.16
CA HIS A 63 0.50 10.68 5.03
C HIS A 63 0.78 10.25 3.59
N LEU A 64 -0.09 10.62 2.65
CA LEU A 64 0.10 10.32 1.23
C LEU A 64 1.16 11.22 0.59
N ARG A 65 1.98 10.62 -0.27
CA ARG A 65 2.88 11.32 -1.18
C ARG A 65 2.16 11.62 -2.49
N GLY A 66 1.36 12.68 -2.50
CA GLY A 66 0.52 13.08 -3.64
C GLY A 66 -0.95 12.70 -3.48
N PRO A 67 -1.77 12.82 -4.55
CA PRO A 67 -3.20 12.58 -4.48
C PRO A 67 -3.54 11.10 -4.30
N VAL A 68 -4.76 10.83 -3.84
CA VAL A 68 -5.34 9.47 -3.79
C VAL A 68 -5.37 8.87 -5.19
N ALA A 69 -5.04 7.59 -5.31
CA ALA A 69 -5.08 6.89 -6.59
C ALA A 69 -6.50 6.91 -7.19
N HIS A 70 -6.58 7.10 -8.50
CA HIS A 70 -7.85 7.06 -9.22
C HIS A 70 -8.46 5.64 -9.20
N SER A 71 -9.79 5.57 -9.09
CA SER A 71 -10.52 4.32 -9.22
C SER A 71 -10.79 4.00 -10.70
N GLY A 72 -10.35 2.82 -11.15
CA GLY A 72 -10.54 2.37 -12.52
C GLY A 72 -9.67 3.10 -13.54
N PHE A 73 -9.95 2.86 -14.81
CA PHE A 73 -9.29 3.53 -15.93
C PHE A 73 -10.29 4.48 -16.59
N ARG A 74 -9.91 5.76 -16.75
CA ARG A 74 -10.69 6.73 -17.52
C ARG A 74 -9.77 7.33 -18.58
N ARG A 75 -10.20 7.28 -19.84
CA ARG A 75 -9.53 8.01 -20.91
C ARG A 75 -9.81 9.50 -20.73
N LEU A 76 -8.80 10.32 -21.00
CA LEU A 76 -8.99 11.77 -21.08
C LEU A 76 -9.82 12.06 -22.33
N THR A 77 -11.11 12.34 -22.16
CA THR A 77 -11.97 12.85 -23.24
C THR A 77 -12.10 14.35 -23.02
N SER A 78 -11.53 15.13 -23.92
CA SER A 78 -11.70 16.58 -24.01
C SER A 78 -13.17 16.96 -24.24
#